data_AF-A0ABD2V724-F1
#
_entry.id   AF-A0ABD2V724-F1
#
_cell.length_a   1.000
_cell.length_b   1.000
_cell.length_c   1.000
_cell.angle_alpha   90.00
_cell.angle_beta   90.00
_cell.angle_gamma   90.00
#
_symmetry.space_group_name_H-M   'P 1'
#
loop_
_entity.id
_entity.type
_entity.pdbx_description
1 polymer ?
#
loop_
_entity_poly.entity_id
_entity_poly.type
_entity_poly.pdbx_seq_one_letter_code
_entity_poly.pdbx_strand_id
1 'polypeptide(L)'
;MIRRLVRWHVLPPDCVPDSCIVNIYDVGDCIPPHIDSHDFVRPFCTVSFLSECNIVFGSNLKTVGPGDFAGAIAIPLPMGSVLVLNGNGADVAKYCVLTVPTKRISITFRRMNESRRPIGCAPEQDLLGLQPLSHEADRYEKSKTYKPWHSKQLTRT
;
A
#
# COMPACT_ATOMS: atom_id res chain seq x y z
N MET A 1 -11.42 -1.25 6.27
CA MET A 1 -10.37 -0.87 5.29
C MET A 1 -9.89 -2.04 4.45
N ILE A 2 -9.59 -3.20 5.04
CA ILE A 2 -9.12 -4.42 4.34
C ILE A 2 -9.97 -4.76 3.10
N ARG A 3 -11.31 -4.80 3.24
CA ARG A 3 -12.23 -5.04 2.11
C ARG A 3 -11.96 -4.14 0.91
N ARG A 4 -11.65 -2.86 1.13
CA ARG A 4 -11.37 -1.89 0.07
C ARG A 4 -10.01 -2.14 -0.58
N LEU A 5 -8.99 -2.48 0.21
CA LEU A 5 -7.66 -2.85 -0.31
C LEU A 5 -7.75 -4.04 -1.29
N VAL A 6 -8.54 -5.06 -0.95
CA VAL A 6 -8.74 -6.22 -1.84
C VAL A 6 -9.65 -5.89 -3.02
N ARG A 7 -10.81 -5.27 -2.77
CA ARG A 7 -11.78 -4.90 -3.82
C ARG A 7 -11.18 -4.00 -4.89
N TRP A 8 -10.25 -3.13 -4.53
CA TRP A 8 -9.61 -2.17 -5.42
C TRP A 8 -8.28 -2.68 -6.00
N HIS A 9 -7.99 -3.97 -5.88
CA HIS A 9 -6.78 -4.60 -6.43
C HIS A 9 -5.46 -4.05 -5.84
N VAL A 10 -5.49 -3.45 -4.64
CA VAL A 10 -4.28 -2.98 -3.95
C VAL A 10 -3.53 -4.16 -3.33
N LEU A 11 -4.27 -5.07 -2.71
CA LEU A 11 -3.76 -6.35 -2.24
C LEU A 11 -4.51 -7.48 -2.97
N PRO A 12 -3.82 -8.57 -3.32
CA PRO A 12 -4.45 -9.67 -4.02
C PRO A 12 -5.34 -10.50 -3.05
N PRO A 13 -6.37 -11.19 -3.56
CA PRO A 13 -7.32 -11.93 -2.73
C PRO A 13 -6.72 -13.17 -2.04
N ASP A 14 -5.56 -13.63 -2.48
CA ASP A 14 -4.75 -14.65 -1.84
C ASP A 14 -3.77 -14.06 -0.80
N CYS A 15 -3.77 -12.74 -0.58
CA CYS A 15 -2.98 -12.06 0.45
C CYS A 15 -3.85 -11.10 1.28
N VAL A 16 -5.03 -11.54 1.68
CA VAL A 16 -5.90 -10.77 2.59
C VAL A 16 -5.20 -10.62 3.95
N PRO A 17 -4.98 -9.39 4.45
CA PRO A 17 -4.36 -9.15 5.74
C PRO A 17 -5.15 -9.76 6.90
N ASP A 18 -4.43 -10.41 7.81
CA ASP A 18 -4.91 -10.93 9.10
C ASP A 18 -4.21 -10.24 10.29
N SER A 19 -3.24 -9.37 10.01
CA SER A 19 -2.45 -8.64 10.98
C SER A 19 -2.35 -7.18 10.57
N CYS A 20 -2.41 -6.27 11.54
CA CYS A 20 -2.04 -4.88 11.32
C CYS A 20 -1.22 -4.32 12.47
N ILE A 21 -0.33 -3.38 12.15
CA ILE A 21 0.35 -2.52 13.12
C ILE A 21 -0.16 -1.10 12.92
N VAL A 22 -0.56 -0.45 14.00
CA VAL A 22 -0.85 0.98 14.03
C VAL A 22 0.34 1.68 14.67
N ASN A 23 1.12 2.39 13.86
CA ASN A 23 2.20 3.24 14.35
C ASN A 23 1.66 4.66 14.56
N ILE A 24 1.83 5.18 15.77
CA ILE A 24 1.47 6.55 16.16
C ILE A 24 2.78 7.26 16.48
N TYR A 25 3.01 8.41 15.84
CA TYR A 25 4.24 9.18 15.96
C TYR A 25 3.93 10.58 16.49
N ASP A 26 4.68 10.99 17.51
CA ASP A 26 4.80 12.38 17.93
C ASP A 26 5.97 13.06 17.19
N VAL A 27 6.06 14.39 17.31
CA VAL A 27 7.10 15.19 16.64
C VAL A 27 8.48 14.72 17.10
N GLY A 28 9.35 14.42 16.15
CA GLY A 28 10.70 13.92 16.43
C GLY A 28 10.83 12.39 16.41
N ASP A 29 9.72 11.64 16.39
CA ASP A 29 9.79 10.19 16.31
C ASP A 29 10.26 9.73 14.92
N CYS A 30 10.96 8.59 14.90
CA CYS A 30 11.45 7.95 13.68
C CYS A 30 11.36 6.42 13.82
N ILE A 31 11.51 5.70 12.70
CA ILE A 31 11.77 4.25 12.72
C ILE A 31 13.11 3.99 12.07
N PRO A 32 14.06 3.33 12.76
CA PRO A 32 15.37 3.03 12.20
C PRO A 32 15.29 2.09 10.99
N PRO A 33 16.35 2.06 10.15
CA PRO A 33 16.46 1.15 9.01
C PRO A 33 16.17 -0.31 9.34
N HIS A 34 15.15 -0.90 8.72
CA HIS A 34 14.78 -2.30 8.92
C HIS A 34 14.15 -2.92 7.65
N ILE A 35 13.99 -4.24 7.69
CA ILE A 35 13.18 -5.02 6.76
C ILE A 35 12.07 -5.67 7.61
N ASP A 36 10.83 -5.65 7.15
CA ASP A 36 9.73 -6.33 7.84
C ASP A 36 10.00 -7.83 7.96
N SER A 37 9.57 -8.45 9.07
CA SER A 37 9.75 -9.89 9.29
C SER A 37 9.26 -10.71 8.10
N HIS A 38 10.03 -11.74 7.74
CA HIS A 38 9.65 -12.74 6.74
C HIS A 38 8.60 -13.73 7.25
N ASP A 39 8.17 -13.61 8.51
CA ASP A 39 7.00 -14.32 9.04
C ASP A 39 5.69 -13.82 8.43
N PHE A 40 5.72 -12.68 7.71
CA PHE A 40 4.60 -12.16 6.94
C PHE A 40 4.80 -12.41 5.46
N VAL A 41 3.75 -12.86 4.77
CA VAL A 41 3.79 -13.04 3.32
C VAL A 41 3.77 -11.68 2.62
N ARG A 42 4.27 -11.65 1.38
CA ARG A 42 4.27 -10.47 0.50
C ARG A 42 3.16 -10.61 -0.57
N PRO A 43 2.61 -9.49 -1.10
CA PRO A 43 2.90 -8.13 -0.71
C PRO A 43 2.22 -7.74 0.60
N PHE A 44 2.73 -6.68 1.25
CA PHE A 44 2.03 -5.99 2.32
C PHE A 44 1.94 -4.49 2.00
N CYS A 45 1.14 -3.74 2.77
CA CYS A 45 0.98 -2.32 2.50
C CYS A 45 0.90 -1.46 3.75
N THR A 46 1.33 -0.20 3.62
CA THR A 46 1.23 0.82 4.66
C THR A 46 0.36 1.96 4.17
N VAL A 47 -0.67 2.29 4.95
CA VAL A 47 -1.57 3.44 4.71
C VAL A 47 -1.16 4.58 5.63
N SER A 48 -0.97 5.79 5.08
CA SER A 48 -0.55 6.96 5.85
C SER A 48 -1.74 7.87 6.21
N PHE A 49 -1.71 8.44 7.42
CA PHE A 49 -2.75 9.30 7.98
C PHE A 49 -2.15 10.51 8.71
N LEU A 50 -2.98 11.53 8.89
CA LEU A 50 -2.70 12.82 9.55
C LEU A 50 -1.70 13.74 8.85
N SER A 51 -0.55 13.22 8.42
CA SER A 51 0.49 14.03 7.79
C SER A 51 1.30 13.24 6.77
N GLU A 52 1.90 13.97 5.83
CA GLU A 52 2.86 13.42 4.89
C GLU A 52 4.21 13.19 5.56
N CYS A 53 4.87 12.09 5.21
CA CYS A 53 6.25 11.83 5.58
C CYS A 53 6.92 10.96 4.52
N ASN A 54 8.21 11.16 4.32
CA ASN A 54 9.01 10.34 3.42
C ASN A 54 9.39 9.03 4.09
N ILE A 55 9.28 7.92 3.34
CA ILE A 55 9.99 6.69 3.65
C ILE A 55 11.22 6.61 2.75
N VAL A 56 12.38 6.33 3.35
CA VAL A 56 13.63 6.20 2.62
C VAL A 56 14.02 4.74 2.50
N PHE A 57 14.39 4.30 1.30
CA PHE A 57 14.84 2.95 1.01
C PHE A 57 16.32 2.92 0.62
N GLY A 58 16.99 1.81 0.94
CA GLY A 58 18.34 1.53 0.47
C GLY A 58 18.88 0.19 0.97
N SER A 59 19.89 -0.34 0.28
CA SER A 59 20.67 -1.49 0.78
C SER A 59 21.57 -1.10 1.96
N ASN A 60 22.05 0.15 1.96
CA ASN A 60 22.81 0.74 3.05
C ASN A 60 22.32 2.18 3.31
N LEU A 61 21.62 2.38 4.43
CA LEU A 61 21.09 3.67 4.86
C LEU A 61 22.10 4.33 5.82
N LYS A 62 22.58 5.52 5.47
CA LYS A 62 23.59 6.25 6.27
C LYS A 62 22.90 7.20 7.24
N THR A 63 23.30 7.16 8.50
CA THR A 63 22.86 8.16 9.49
C THR A 63 23.44 9.52 9.12
N VAL A 64 22.57 10.53 8.97
CA VAL A 64 22.98 11.92 8.70
C VAL A 64 22.71 12.84 9.89
N GLY A 65 21.84 12.40 10.82
CA GLY A 65 21.55 13.09 12.07
C GLY A 65 20.75 12.18 13.01
N PRO A 66 20.40 12.65 14.21
CA PRO A 66 19.51 11.93 15.11
C PRO A 66 18.16 11.67 14.43
N GLY A 67 17.82 10.40 14.19
CA GLY A 67 16.57 10.00 13.53
C GLY A 67 16.52 10.18 12.01
N ASP A 68 17.55 10.80 11.42
CA ASP A 68 17.61 11.09 9.99
C ASP A 68 18.62 10.19 9.27
N PHE A 69 18.15 9.62 8.15
CA PHE A 69 18.89 8.67 7.33
C PHE A 69 18.85 9.06 5.86
N ALA A 70 19.96 8.88 5.16
CA ALA A 70 20.05 9.02 3.71
C ALA A 70 20.10 7.65 3.04
N GLY A 71 19.32 7.49 1.96
CA GLY A 71 19.22 6.26 1.18
C GLY A 71 19.15 6.53 -0.32
N ALA A 72 18.95 5.47 -1.09
CA ALA A 72 18.94 5.53 -2.55
C ALA A 72 17.70 6.25 -3.09
N ILE A 73 16.56 6.10 -2.41
CA ILE A 73 15.29 6.70 -2.83
C ILE A 73 14.48 7.12 -1.61
N ALA A 74 13.86 8.29 -1.68
CA ALA A 74 12.87 8.75 -0.73
C ALA A 74 11.51 8.80 -1.44
N ILE A 75 10.51 8.15 -0.86
CA ILE A 75 9.15 8.10 -1.39
C ILE A 75 8.26 8.90 -0.44
N PRO A 76 7.63 10.00 -0.91
CA PRO A 76 6.67 10.72 -0.10
C PRO A 76 5.41 9.88 0.08
N LEU A 77 4.89 9.85 1.30
CA LEU A 77 3.61 9.22 1.63
C LEU A 77 2.59 10.27 2.06
N PRO A 78 1.87 10.90 1.11
CA PRO A 78 0.78 11.82 1.42
C PRO A 78 -0.28 11.18 2.32
N MET A 79 -1.05 11.99 3.02
CA MET A 79 -2.21 11.51 3.77
C MET A 79 -3.18 10.75 2.84
N GLY A 80 -3.59 9.55 3.26
CA GLY A 80 -4.46 8.65 2.51
C GLY A 80 -3.75 7.79 1.46
N SER A 81 -2.44 7.99 1.23
CA SER A 81 -1.66 7.15 0.32
C SER A 81 -1.52 5.71 0.85
N VAL A 82 -1.36 4.76 -0.08
CA VAL A 82 -1.07 3.36 0.21
C VAL A 82 0.24 2.96 -0.48
N LEU A 83 1.26 2.65 0.32
CA LEU A 83 2.53 2.10 -0.18
C LEU A 83 2.44 0.58 -0.14
N VAL A 84 2.59 -0.08 -1.29
CA VAL A 84 2.64 -1.55 -1.38
C VAL A 84 4.09 -2.00 -1.53
N LEU A 85 4.54 -2.91 -0.67
CA LEU A 85 5.89 -3.45 -0.68
C LEU A 85 5.87 -4.91 -1.14
N ASN A 86 6.68 -5.21 -2.17
CA ASN A 86 6.84 -6.54 -2.74
C ASN A 86 8.27 -6.75 -3.28
N GLY A 87 8.67 -8.01 -3.43
CA GLY A 87 9.97 -8.43 -3.97
C GLY A 87 11.13 -7.70 -3.30
N ASN A 88 12.10 -7.20 -4.09
CA ASN A 88 13.28 -6.53 -3.56
C ASN A 88 12.97 -5.36 -2.62
N GLY A 89 11.85 -4.65 -2.81
CA GLY A 89 11.44 -3.55 -1.93
C GLY A 89 10.96 -4.01 -0.55
N ALA A 90 10.58 -5.28 -0.41
CA ALA A 90 10.09 -5.88 0.82
C ALA A 90 11.06 -6.88 1.46
N ASP A 91 11.99 -7.44 0.68
CA ASP A 91 12.82 -8.58 1.09
C ASP A 91 14.33 -8.26 1.12
N VAL A 92 14.75 -7.19 0.44
CA VAL A 92 16.18 -6.86 0.28
C VAL A 92 16.49 -5.43 0.73
N ALA A 93 15.70 -4.45 0.28
CA ALA A 93 15.89 -3.05 0.64
C ALA A 93 15.46 -2.82 2.09
N LYS A 94 16.34 -2.21 2.89
CA LYS A 94 15.94 -1.64 4.16
C LYS A 94 15.13 -0.39 3.89
N TYR A 95 14.20 -0.09 4.78
CA TYR A 95 13.51 1.18 4.80
C TYR A 95 13.47 1.77 6.20
N CYS A 96 13.33 3.10 6.27
CA CYS A 96 13.19 3.82 7.53
C CYS A 96 12.15 4.94 7.39
N VAL A 97 11.52 5.28 8.51
CA VAL A 97 10.71 6.50 8.64
C VAL A 97 11.63 7.54 9.24
N LEU A 98 11.82 8.65 8.53
CA LEU A 98 12.61 9.78 9.03
C LEU A 98 11.92 10.45 10.21
N THR A 99 12.64 11.33 10.89
CA THR A 99 12.11 12.20 11.93
C THR A 99 10.84 12.90 11.45
N VAL A 100 9.71 12.63 12.08
CA VAL A 100 8.43 13.22 11.65
C VAL A 100 8.33 14.67 12.13
N PRO A 101 8.00 15.63 11.24
CA PRO A 101 7.92 17.05 11.61
C PRO A 101 6.62 17.42 12.32
N THR A 102 5.60 16.56 12.21
CA THR A 102 4.26 16.73 12.79
C THR A 102 3.74 15.37 13.23
N LYS A 103 2.66 15.35 14.03
CA LYS A 103 2.01 14.09 14.41
C LYS A 103 1.63 13.29 13.16
N ARG A 104 1.94 12.00 13.17
CA ARG A 104 1.69 11.10 12.06
C ARG A 104 1.07 9.81 12.57
N ILE A 105 0.21 9.20 11.76
CA ILE A 105 -0.25 7.83 11.98
C ILE A 105 -0.01 7.04 10.70
N SER A 106 0.41 5.80 10.82
CA SER A 106 0.41 4.86 9.70
C SER A 106 -0.10 3.51 10.13
N ILE A 107 -0.84 2.83 9.25
CA ILE A 107 -1.33 1.48 9.50
C ILE A 107 -0.73 0.55 8.46
N THR A 108 0.04 -0.43 8.90
CA THR A 108 0.66 -1.45 8.04
C THR A 108 -0.16 -2.72 8.11
N PHE A 109 -0.72 -3.15 6.98
CA PHE A 109 -1.51 -4.38 6.82
C PHE A 109 -0.66 -5.49 6.23
N ARG A 110 -0.62 -6.62 6.92
CA ARG A 110 0.17 -7.80 6.56
C ARG A 110 -0.67 -9.06 6.71
N ARG A 111 -0.31 -10.10 5.96
CA ARG A 111 -0.82 -11.45 6.18
C ARG A 111 0.29 -12.29 6.79
N MET A 112 0.01 -12.97 7.90
CA MET A 112 0.96 -13.87 8.55
C MET A 112 1.09 -15.17 7.74
N ASN A 113 2.32 -15.67 7.62
CA ASN A 113 2.59 -16.97 7.02
C ASN A 113 1.89 -18.05 7.86
N GLU A 114 1.23 -18.99 7.18
CA GLU A 114 0.44 -20.05 7.83
C GLU A 114 1.25 -20.88 8.81
N SER A 115 2.54 -21.11 8.51
CA SER A 115 3.48 -21.82 9.39
C SER A 115 3.85 -21.07 10.68
N ARG A 116 3.56 -19.76 10.74
CA ARG A 116 3.89 -18.87 11.87
C ARG A 116 2.67 -18.43 12.66
N ARG A 117 1.47 -18.87 12.25
CA ARG A 117 0.23 -18.45 12.92
C ARG A 117 0.15 -18.99 14.34
N PRO A 118 -0.31 -18.17 15.31
CA PRO A 118 -0.61 -18.65 16.65
C PRO A 118 -1.65 -19.75 16.64
N ILE A 119 -1.49 -20.71 17.56
CA ILE A 119 -2.46 -21.80 17.75
C ILE A 119 -3.82 -21.18 18.12
N GLY A 120 -4.88 -21.65 17.47
CA GLY A 120 -6.25 -21.17 17.71
C GLY A 120 -6.59 -19.85 17.00
N CYS A 121 -5.69 -19.28 16.19
CA CYS A 121 -6.01 -18.15 15.33
C CYS A 121 -7.01 -18.59 14.24
N ALA A 122 -8.27 -18.18 14.39
CA ALA A 122 -9.31 -18.45 13.42
C ALA A 122 -9.36 -17.36 12.33
N PRO A 123 -9.71 -17.70 11.08
CA PRO A 123 -9.97 -16.70 10.06
C PRO A 123 -11.17 -15.82 10.42
N GLU A 124 -11.07 -14.52 10.14
CA GLU A 124 -12.19 -13.60 10.26
C GLU A 124 -13.24 -13.91 9.19
N GLN A 125 -14.44 -14.33 9.61
CA GLN A 125 -15.46 -14.86 8.70
C GLN A 125 -15.88 -13.86 7.63
N ASP A 126 -15.90 -12.58 7.98
CA ASP A 126 -16.37 -11.52 7.11
C ASP A 126 -15.36 -11.16 5.98
N LEU A 127 -14.10 -11.59 6.12
CA LEU A 127 -13.01 -11.41 5.15
C LEU A 127 -12.79 -12.63 4.25
N LEU A 128 -13.46 -13.76 4.52
CA LEU A 128 -13.35 -14.96 3.70
C LEU A 128 -13.96 -14.74 2.31
N GLY A 129 -13.27 -15.25 1.28
CA GLY A 129 -13.76 -15.20 -0.10
C GLY A 129 -13.87 -13.80 -0.69
N LEU A 130 -13.18 -12.79 -0.12
CA LEU A 130 -13.12 -11.46 -0.71
C LEU A 130 -12.60 -11.54 -2.15
N GLN A 131 -13.40 -11.02 -3.08
CA GLN A 131 -13.03 -10.91 -4.48
C GLN A 131 -12.76 -9.45 -4.85
N PRO A 132 -11.81 -9.19 -5.76
CA PRO A 132 -11.68 -7.90 -6.40
C PRO A 132 -12.96 -7.50 -7.13
N LEU A 133 -13.21 -6.19 -7.29
CA LEU A 133 -14.33 -5.71 -8.10
C LEU A 133 -14.09 -6.05 -9.58
N SER A 134 -15.10 -6.53 -10.30
CA SER A 134 -14.95 -6.76 -11.73
C SER A 134 -14.78 -5.42 -12.47
N HIS A 135 -13.89 -5.39 -13.47
CA HIS A 135 -13.70 -4.23 -14.37
C HIS A 135 -14.90 -3.98 -15.32
N GLU A 136 -16.05 -4.58 -15.09
CA GLU A 136 -17.19 -4.53 -16.02
C GLU A 136 -17.88 -3.18 -16.08
N ALA A 137 -17.72 -2.34 -15.04
CA ALA A 137 -18.24 -0.98 -15.02
C ALA A 137 -17.61 -0.07 -16.10
N ASP A 138 -16.32 -0.25 -16.43
CA ASP A 138 -15.62 0.58 -17.42
C ASP A 138 -16.03 0.27 -18.87
N ARG A 139 -16.54 -0.94 -19.13
CA ARG A 139 -17.00 -1.35 -20.47
C ARG A 139 -18.35 -0.72 -20.82
N TYR A 140 -19.20 -0.47 -19.83
CA TYR A 140 -20.53 0.12 -20.05
C TYR A 140 -20.49 1.65 -20.22
N GLU A 141 -19.48 2.33 -19.67
CA GLU A 141 -19.26 3.77 -19.92
C GLU A 141 -18.52 4.01 -21.24
N LYS A 142 -17.51 3.21 -21.60
CA LYS A 142 -16.82 3.33 -22.90
C LYS A 142 -17.75 3.10 -24.09
N SER A 143 -18.78 2.26 -23.95
CA SER A 143 -19.76 2.01 -25.01
C SER A 143 -20.74 3.17 -25.23
N LYS A 144 -20.97 4.04 -24.23
CA LYS A 144 -21.80 5.26 -24.40
C LYS A 144 -21.09 6.39 -25.12
N THR A 145 -19.75 6.45 -25.04
CA THR A 145 -18.93 7.56 -25.57
C THR A 145 -18.62 7.42 -27.06
N TYR A 146 -18.74 6.23 -27.65
CA TYR A 146 -18.64 6.03 -29.10
C TYR A 146 -20.02 6.08 -29.76
N LYS A 147 -20.52 7.30 -30.04
CA LYS A 147 -21.52 7.50 -31.09
C LYS A 147 -20.79 7.93 -32.38
N PRO A 148 -20.83 7.13 -33.46
CA PRO A 148 -20.25 7.56 -34.74
C PRO A 148 -21.00 8.79 -35.25
N TRP A 149 -20.25 9.84 -35.59
CA TRP A 149 -20.79 11.02 -36.23
C TRP A 149 -21.23 10.65 -37.65
N HIS A 150 -22.54 10.57 -37.90
CA HIS A 150 -23.05 10.42 -39.27
C HIS A 150 -22.83 11.74 -40.02
N SER A 151 -21.82 11.76 -40.89
CA SER A 151 -21.64 12.83 -41.87
C SER A 151 -22.78 12.79 -42.88
N LYS A 152 -23.61 13.84 -42.89
CA LYS A 152 -24.56 14.07 -43.98
C LYS A 152 -23.75 14.37 -45.25
N GLN A 153 -23.91 13.53 -46.27
CA GLN A 153 -23.38 13.81 -47.62
C GLN A 153 -23.98 15.13 -48.13
N LEU A 154 -23.12 16.11 -48.42
CA LEU A 154 -23.50 17.27 -49.22
C LEU A 154 -23.64 16.81 -50.68
N THR A 155 -24.86 16.91 -51.20
CA THR A 155 -25.12 16.85 -52.64
C THR A 155 -24.67 18.15 -53.30
N ARG A 156 -23.79 18.02 -54.30
CA ARG A 156 -23.38 19.07 -55.24
C ARG A 156 -24.58 19.50 -56.12
N THR A 157 -24.77 20.80 -56.24
CA THR A 157 -25.33 21.49 -57.42
C THR A 157 -24.54 22.77 -57.62
#